data_AF-A0A833DYB2-F1
#
_entry.id   AF-A0A833DYB2-F1
#
_cell.length_a   1.000
_cell.length_b   1.000
_cell.length_c   1.000
_cell.angle_alpha   90.00
_cell.angle_beta   90.00
_cell.angle_gamma   90.00
#
_symmetry.space_group_name_H-M   'P 1'
#
loop_
_entity.id
_entity.type
_entity.pdbx_description
1 polymer ?
#
loop_
_entity_poly.entity_id
_entity_poly.type
_entity_poly.pdbx_seq_one_letter_code
_entity_poly.pdbx_strand_id
1 'polypeptide(L)'
;MAIKQVSDYSEFLPPDVLEEVMQAEAEIRQQKRRKHKPYPTSRELAEVIKDAVATFKGHPDEFPDYVYKLLEQRGYSTRFVTIKRIWAMYEKLVRKKIISDRLGVIVES
;
A
#
# COMPACT_ATOMS: atom_id res chain seq x y z
N MET A 1 -30.12 11.04 -6.48
CA MET A 1 -29.71 10.92 -7.90
C MET A 1 -28.71 12.03 -8.17
N ALA A 2 -27.44 11.69 -8.47
CA ALA A 2 -26.40 12.69 -8.74
C ALA A 2 -26.29 12.89 -10.25
N ILE A 3 -26.67 14.08 -10.73
CA ILE A 3 -26.58 14.46 -12.14
C ILE A 3 -25.10 14.78 -12.44
N LYS A 4 -24.42 13.87 -13.14
CA LYS A 4 -23.16 14.17 -13.81
C LYS A 4 -23.48 15.09 -14.99
N GLN A 5 -23.38 16.40 -14.77
CA GLN A 5 -23.20 17.33 -15.88
C GLN A 5 -21.77 17.10 -16.39
N VAL A 6 -21.63 16.25 -17.41
CA VAL A 6 -20.47 16.31 -18.30
C VAL A 6 -20.81 17.44 -19.24
N SER A 7 -20.41 18.65 -18.88
CA SER A 7 -20.59 19.84 -19.70
C SER A 7 -19.83 19.62 -21.01
N ASP A 8 -20.57 19.51 -22.10
CA ASP A 8 -20.02 19.34 -23.44
C ASP A 8 -19.50 20.71 -23.90
N TYR A 9 -18.23 21.01 -23.60
CA TYR A 9 -17.61 22.31 -23.90
C TYR A 9 -17.33 22.53 -25.40
N SER A 10 -17.73 21.59 -26.26
CA SER A 10 -17.53 21.63 -27.71
C SER A 10 -18.31 22.75 -28.42
N GLU A 11 -19.42 23.22 -27.84
CA GLU A 11 -20.25 24.30 -28.40
C GLU A 11 -19.74 25.72 -28.09
N PHE A 12 -18.90 25.88 -27.06
CA PHE A 12 -18.58 27.21 -26.49
C PHE A 12 -17.11 27.62 -26.66
N LEU A 13 -16.21 26.67 -26.93
CA LEU A 13 -14.78 26.92 -27.03
C LEU A 13 -14.28 26.74 -28.48
N PRO A 14 -13.37 27.60 -28.97
CA PRO A 14 -12.62 27.32 -30.18
C PRO A 14 -11.90 25.95 -30.04
N PRO A 15 -11.73 25.20 -31.15
CA PRO A 15 -11.16 23.86 -31.11
C PRO A 15 -9.79 23.81 -30.41
N ASP A 16 -8.98 24.84 -30.60
CA ASP A 16 -7.63 24.96 -30.03
C ASP A 16 -7.64 25.03 -28.49
N VAL A 17 -8.64 25.69 -27.90
CA VAL A 17 -8.76 25.84 -26.43
C VAL A 17 -9.32 24.56 -25.81
N LEU A 18 -10.23 23.88 -26.50
CA LEU A 18 -10.78 22.60 -26.05
C LEU A 18 -9.67 21.55 -25.96
N GLU A 19 -8.77 21.52 -26.94
CA GLU A 19 -7.66 20.56 -26.99
C GLU A 19 -6.67 20.77 -25.83
N GLU A 20 -6.33 22.02 -25.51
CA GLU A 20 -5.48 22.34 -24.35
C GLU A 20 -6.10 21.90 -23.02
N VAL A 21 -7.40 22.16 -22.83
CA VAL A 21 -8.11 21.76 -21.60
C VAL A 21 -8.17 20.23 -21.47
N MET A 22 -8.49 19.52 -22.55
CA MET A 22 -8.52 18.06 -22.57
C MET A 22 -7.14 17.45 -22.26
N GLN A 23 -6.07 18.03 -22.81
CA GLN A 23 -4.70 17.61 -22.52
C GLN A 23 -4.34 17.83 -21.05
N ALA A 24 -4.64 19.00 -20.50
CA ALA A 24 -4.39 19.32 -19.09
C ALA A 24 -5.18 18.38 -18.15
N GLU A 25 -6.45 18.11 -18.45
CA GLU A 25 -7.25 17.16 -17.67
C GLU A 25 -6.69 15.74 -17.74
N ALA A 26 -6.26 15.29 -18.92
CA ALA A 26 -5.63 13.99 -19.11
C ALA A 26 -4.31 13.86 -18.33
N GLU A 27 -3.47 14.88 -18.35
CA GLU A 27 -2.22 14.94 -17.59
C GLU A 27 -2.47 14.90 -16.08
N ILE A 28 -3.39 15.71 -15.57
CA ILE A 28 -3.79 15.72 -14.15
C ILE A 28 -4.33 14.34 -13.74
N ARG A 29 -5.13 13.70 -14.60
CA ARG A 29 -5.70 12.37 -14.35
C ARG A 29 -4.63 11.29 -14.36
N GLN A 30 -3.67 11.34 -15.29
CA GLN A 30 -2.54 10.42 -15.32
C GLN A 30 -1.64 10.60 -14.09
N GLN A 31 -1.35 11.84 -13.69
CA GLN A 31 -0.56 12.14 -12.48
C GLN A 31 -1.24 11.64 -11.20
N LYS A 32 -2.56 11.80 -11.07
CA LYS A 32 -3.33 11.27 -9.91
C LYS A 32 -3.30 9.75 -9.83
N ARG A 33 -3.41 9.03 -10.96
CA ARG A 33 -3.36 7.56 -11.00
C ARG A 33 -1.99 7.02 -10.59
N ARG A 34 -0.91 7.71 -10.94
CA ARG A 34 0.47 7.30 -10.57
C ARG A 34 0.78 7.47 -9.08
N LYS A 35 0.05 8.32 -8.35
CA LYS A 35 0.33 8.63 -6.93
C LYS A 35 -0.28 7.64 -5.93
N HIS A 36 -1.25 6.83 -6.33
CA HIS A 36 -1.83 5.82 -5.44
C HIS A 36 -0.98 4.56 -5.43
N LYS A 37 0.02 4.51 -4.55
CA LYS A 37 0.67 3.25 -4.19
C LYS A 37 -0.40 2.26 -3.74
N PRO A 38 -0.42 1.03 -4.27
CA PRO A 38 -1.41 0.04 -3.87
C PRO A 38 -1.30 -0.24 -2.37
N TYR A 39 -2.45 -0.41 -1.73
CA TYR A 39 -2.47 -0.86 -0.34
C TYR A 39 -2.10 -2.36 -0.32
N PRO A 40 -1.15 -2.78 0.55
CA PRO A 40 -0.78 -4.17 0.59
C PRO A 40 -1.95 -5.04 1.06
N THR A 41 -2.27 -6.03 0.25
CA THR A 41 -3.25 -7.06 0.58
C THR A 41 -2.72 -7.91 1.74
N SER A 42 -3.60 -8.58 2.49
CA SER A 42 -3.18 -9.47 3.59
C SER A 42 -2.18 -10.54 3.16
N ARG A 43 -2.28 -11.03 1.92
CA ARG A 43 -1.33 -11.99 1.34
C ARG A 43 0.05 -11.38 1.12
N GLU A 44 0.10 -10.19 0.52
CA GLU A 44 1.35 -9.47 0.25
C GLU A 44 2.05 -9.09 1.56
N LEU A 45 1.28 -8.62 2.56
CA LEU A 45 1.81 -8.34 3.90
C LEU A 45 2.40 -9.61 4.54
N ALA A 46 1.74 -10.75 4.40
CA ALA A 46 2.25 -12.02 4.93
C ALA A 46 3.54 -12.47 4.23
N GLU A 47 3.64 -12.30 2.91
CA GLU A 47 4.87 -12.58 2.15
C GLU A 47 6.01 -11.66 2.60
N VAL A 48 5.75 -10.36 2.74
CA VAL A 48 6.73 -9.39 3.24
C VAL A 48 7.19 -9.75 4.66
N ILE A 49 6.28 -10.15 5.55
CA ILE A 49 6.64 -10.55 6.91
C ILE A 49 7.50 -11.82 6.92
N LYS A 50 7.25 -12.79 6.04
CA LYS A 50 8.11 -13.99 5.91
C LYS A 50 9.53 -13.61 5.55
N ASP A 51 9.68 -12.77 4.53
CA ASP A 51 10.99 -12.33 4.06
C ASP A 51 11.68 -11.47 5.11
N ALA A 52 10.91 -10.66 5.83
CA ALA A 52 11.39 -9.88 6.96
C ALA A 52 11.95 -10.79 8.06
N VAL A 53 11.21 -11.80 8.52
CA VAL A 53 11.66 -12.73 9.57
C VAL A 53 12.88 -13.56 9.14
N ALA A 54 12.97 -13.89 7.85
CA ALA A 54 14.13 -14.62 7.31
C ALA A 54 15.42 -13.80 7.41
N THR A 55 15.33 -12.49 7.18
CA THR A 55 16.47 -11.57 7.06
C THR A 55 16.79 -10.81 8.35
N PHE A 56 15.76 -10.52 9.15
CA PHE A 56 15.85 -9.67 10.33
C PHE A 56 16.63 -10.37 11.46
N LYS A 57 17.59 -9.63 12.02
CA LYS A 57 18.47 -10.07 13.13
C LYS A 57 18.57 -8.99 14.21
N GLY A 58 17.50 -8.24 14.45
CA GLY A 58 17.44 -7.15 15.43
C GLY A 58 16.52 -7.48 16.60
N HIS A 59 16.22 -6.45 17.40
CA HIS A 59 15.27 -6.55 18.51
C HIS A 59 13.82 -6.57 18.02
N PRO A 60 12.88 -7.24 18.73
CA PRO A 60 11.47 -7.29 18.34
C PRO A 60 10.83 -5.92 18.11
N ASP A 61 11.22 -4.89 18.85
CA ASP A 61 10.67 -3.54 18.73
C ASP A 61 11.01 -2.86 17.40
N GLU A 62 12.14 -3.22 16.76
CA GLU A 62 12.56 -2.67 15.47
C GLU A 62 11.94 -3.42 14.28
N PHE A 63 11.30 -4.56 14.54
CA PHE A 63 10.72 -5.39 13.50
C PHE A 63 9.64 -4.68 12.66
N PRO A 64 8.68 -3.93 13.25
CA PRO A 64 7.70 -3.16 12.48
C PRO A 64 8.36 -2.14 11.55
N ASP A 65 9.41 -1.45 12.01
CA ASP A 65 10.16 -0.47 11.21
C ASP A 65 10.85 -1.12 10.02
N TYR A 66 11.40 -2.32 10.22
CA TYR A 66 12.00 -3.10 9.14
C TYR A 66 10.94 -3.53 8.10
N VAL A 67 9.76 -3.95 8.55
CA VAL A 67 8.63 -4.31 7.68
C VAL A 67 8.16 -3.10 6.86
N TYR A 68 8.10 -1.91 7.46
CA TYR A 68 7.75 -0.68 6.73
C TYR A 68 8.75 -0.38 5.60
N LYS A 69 10.06 -0.48 5.87
CA LYS A 69 11.09 -0.28 4.84
C LYS A 69 10.94 -1.28 3.69
N LEU A 70 10.66 -2.55 4.00
CA LEU A 70 10.46 -3.58 2.97
C LEU A 70 9.22 -3.32 2.12
N LEU A 71 8.12 -2.87 2.74
CA LEU A 71 6.89 -2.51 2.03
C LEU A 71 7.11 -1.31 1.09
N GLU A 72 7.87 -0.31 1.53
CA GLU A 72 8.19 0.86 0.71
C GLU A 72 9.10 0.51 -0.47
N GLN A 73 10.09 -0.36 -0.26
CA GLN A 73 10.95 -0.89 -1.33
C GLN A 73 10.15 -1.65 -2.39
N ARG A 74 9.09 -2.36 -1.99
CA ARG A 74 8.17 -3.04 -2.92
C ARG A 74 7.13 -2.12 -3.56
N GLY A 75 7.12 -0.83 -3.20
CA GLY A 75 6.20 0.16 -3.77
C GLY A 75 4.80 0.18 -3.15
N TYR A 76 4.60 -0.46 -2.00
CA TYR A 76 3.32 -0.45 -1.29
C TYR A 76 3.13 0.81 -0.44
N SER A 77 1.87 1.15 -0.15
CA SER A 77 1.52 2.22 0.78
C SER A 77 1.52 1.72 2.24
N THR A 78 2.39 2.29 3.07
CA THR A 78 2.52 2.00 4.51
C THR A 78 1.53 2.79 5.37
N ARG A 79 0.86 3.80 4.80
CA ARG A 79 0.02 4.79 5.52
C ARG A 79 -1.07 4.18 6.42
N PHE A 80 -1.64 3.03 6.03
CA PHE A 80 -2.70 2.35 6.78
C PHE A 80 -2.27 0.98 7.33
N VAL A 81 -0.97 0.68 7.33
CA VAL A 81 -0.45 -0.53 7.96
C VAL A 81 -0.10 -0.16 9.40
N THR A 82 -0.91 -0.61 10.36
CA THR A 82 -0.64 -0.36 11.77
C THR A 82 0.31 -1.41 12.34
N ILE A 83 1.09 -1.04 13.37
CA ILE A 83 1.99 -1.96 14.10
C ILE A 83 1.23 -3.20 14.59
N LYS A 84 0.02 -3.00 15.15
CA LYS A 84 -0.88 -4.08 15.57
C LYS A 84 -1.20 -5.07 14.43
N ARG A 85 -1.41 -4.58 13.20
CA ARG A 85 -1.71 -5.43 12.04
C ARG A 85 -0.50 -6.28 11.64
N ILE A 86 0.71 -5.73 11.73
CA ILE A 86 1.96 -6.46 11.47
C ILE A 86 2.10 -7.60 12.48
N TRP A 87 1.95 -7.30 13.78
CA TRP A 87 2.04 -8.30 14.84
C TRP A 87 0.94 -9.36 14.75
N ALA A 88 -0.31 -8.98 14.54
CA ALA A 88 -1.41 -9.93 14.38
C ALA A 88 -1.20 -10.85 13.16
N MET A 89 -0.55 -10.37 12.10
CA MET A 89 -0.20 -11.19 10.95
C MET A 89 0.97 -12.11 11.25
N TYR A 90 2.03 -11.60 11.90
CA TYR A 90 3.16 -12.42 12.38
C TYR A 90 2.67 -13.56 13.29
N GLU A 91 1.87 -13.24 14.30
CA GLU A 91 1.32 -14.20 15.25
C GLU A 91 0.50 -15.29 14.52
N LYS A 92 -0.37 -14.91 13.58
CA LYS A 92 -1.12 -15.87 12.76
C LYS A 92 -0.21 -16.78 11.95
N LEU A 93 0.93 -16.28 11.46
CA LEU A 93 1.89 -17.09 10.69
C LEU A 93 2.64 -18.08 11.58
N VAL A 94 3.01 -17.65 12.79
CA VAL A 94 3.68 -18.52 13.77
C VAL A 94 2.73 -19.56 14.35
N ARG A 95 1.51 -19.19 14.74
CA ARG A 95 0.47 -20.12 15.21
C ARG A 95 0.14 -21.20 14.17
N LYS A 96 0.17 -20.84 12.88
CA LYS A 96 -0.01 -21.77 11.76
C LYS A 96 1.24 -22.61 11.44
N LYS A 97 2.34 -22.45 12.19
CA LYS A 97 3.65 -23.09 11.97
C LYS A 97 4.25 -22.83 10.58
N ILE A 98 3.89 -21.70 9.96
CA ILE A 98 4.45 -21.29 8.66
C ILE A 98 5.83 -20.64 8.84
N ILE A 99 6.04 -19.98 9.99
CA ILE A 99 7.28 -19.32 10.37
C ILE A 99 7.64 -19.75 11.79
N SER A 100 8.92 -19.94 12.10
CA SER A 100 9.41 -20.16 13.46
C SER A 100 9.36 -18.88 14.29
N ASP A 101 9.06 -18.98 15.59
CA ASP A 101 9.12 -17.81 16.47
C ASP A 101 10.56 -17.38 16.73
N ARG A 102 11.11 -16.56 15.82
CA ARG A 102 12.47 -16.02 15.96
C ARG A 102 12.54 -14.85 16.92
N LEU A 103 11.44 -14.12 17.07
CA LEU A 103 11.37 -12.92 17.91
C LEU A 103 11.01 -13.27 19.36
N GLY A 104 10.53 -14.49 19.63
CA GLY A 104 10.22 -14.98 20.98
C GLY A 104 9.08 -14.22 21.66
N VAL A 105 8.21 -13.60 20.87
CA VAL A 105 7.17 -12.67 21.38
C VAL A 105 5.84 -13.39 21.65
N ILE A 106 5.75 -14.68 21.33
CA ILE A 106 4.52 -15.44 21.48
C ILE A 106 4.60 -16.26 22.76
N VAL A 107 3.77 -15.88 23.73
CA VAL A 107 3.55 -16.67 24.93
C VAL A 107 2.54 -17.75 24.56
N GLU A 108 2.96 -19.00 24.49
CA GLU A 108 2.02 -20.13 24.43
C GLU A 108 1.15 -20.08 25.68
N SER A 109 -0.17 -19.96 25.48
CA SER A 109 -1.19 -20.07 26.54
C SER A 109 -2.00 -21.33 26.32
#